data_AF-A0A9E8MVQ3-F1
#
_entry.id   AF-A0A9E8MVQ3-F1
#
_cell.length_a   1.000
_cell.length_b   1.000
_cell.length_c   1.000
_cell.angle_alpha   90.00
_cell.angle_beta   90.00
_cell.angle_gamma   90.00
#
_symmetry.space_group_name_H-M   'P 1'
#
loop_
_entity.id
_entity.type
_entity.pdbx_description
1 polymer ?
#
loop_
_entity_poly.entity_id
_entity_poly.type
_entity_poly.pdbx_seq_one_letter_code
_entity_poly.pdbx_strand_id
1 'polypeptide(L)'
;MNQKTNKVICGLVFCFLVMQISVGQTYSSEDPNTNETVTLNGTNVSEGVFNSFFDTNSAPTTRPGSAVFLTQIGEDNNARVQVVAQASDINIVQNGNDNDVNLKYQVKSVFTDLYQNGNNNYITDYSIETNQDISLNLKQNGDNLNFERFGTNEISKNIKFTQTAASPTIIIRSFK
;
A
#
# COMPACT_ATOMS: atom_id res chain seq x y z
N MET A 1 6.98 -31.93 -51.88
CA MET A 1 7.21 -30.49 -51.56
C MET A 1 8.66 -30.16 -51.89
N ASN A 2 8.95 -28.98 -52.46
CA ASN A 2 10.22 -28.77 -53.16
C ASN A 2 11.38 -28.39 -52.22
N GLN A 3 12.56 -29.01 -52.38
CA GLN A 3 13.69 -28.84 -51.44
C GLN A 3 14.21 -27.39 -51.39
N LYS A 4 14.08 -26.64 -52.51
CA LYS A 4 14.37 -25.19 -52.55
C LYS A 4 13.39 -24.38 -51.70
N THR A 5 12.10 -24.70 -51.74
CA THR A 5 11.04 -24.00 -50.99
C THR A 5 11.27 -24.10 -49.48
N ASN A 6 11.60 -25.28 -48.97
CA ASN A 6 11.88 -25.48 -47.55
C ASN A 6 13.11 -24.67 -47.08
N LYS A 7 14.15 -24.52 -47.91
CA LYS A 7 15.33 -23.68 -47.57
C LYS A 7 14.97 -22.18 -47.49
N VAL A 8 14.11 -21.68 -48.38
CA VAL A 8 13.61 -20.29 -48.32
C VAL A 8 12.79 -20.06 -47.05
N ILE A 9 11.91 -20.99 -46.69
CA ILE A 9 11.10 -20.91 -45.47
C ILE A 9 11.97 -20.90 -44.21
N CYS A 10 12.97 -21.79 -44.10
CA CYS A 10 13.90 -21.77 -42.97
C CYS A 10 14.71 -20.46 -42.88
N GLY A 11 15.10 -19.88 -44.02
CA GLY A 11 15.77 -18.57 -44.05
C GLY A 11 14.91 -17.44 -43.51
N LEU A 12 13.63 -17.40 -43.89
CA LEU A 12 12.67 -16.41 -43.39
C LEU A 12 12.40 -16.55 -41.88
N VAL A 13 12.22 -17.79 -41.40
CA VAL A 13 12.04 -18.07 -39.96
C VAL A 13 13.27 -17.67 -39.16
N PHE A 14 14.47 -17.93 -39.67
CA PHE A 14 15.72 -17.52 -39.01
C PHE A 14 15.86 -15.99 -38.94
N CYS A 15 15.55 -15.26 -40.02
CA CYS A 15 15.55 -13.79 -40.01
C CYS A 15 14.58 -13.21 -38.96
N PHE A 16 13.40 -13.81 -38.77
CA PHE A 16 12.42 -13.34 -37.79
C PHE A 16 12.89 -13.50 -36.33
N LEU A 17 13.74 -14.49 -36.06
CA LEU A 17 14.31 -14.75 -34.72
C LEU A 17 15.39 -13.76 -34.29
N VAL A 18 16.15 -13.16 -35.23
CA VAL A 18 17.21 -12.19 -34.92
C VAL A 18 16.76 -10.72 -34.90
N MET A 19 15.50 -10.41 -35.22
CA MET A 19 14.97 -9.04 -35.18
C MET A 19 14.50 -8.57 -33.79
N GLN A 20 14.64 -9.39 -32.74
CA GLN A 20 14.30 -9.04 -31.35
C GLN A 20 15.37 -8.14 -30.67
N ILE A 21 15.85 -7.10 -31.37
CA ILE A 21 16.81 -6.13 -30.83
C ILE A 21 16.03 -5.01 -30.13
N SER A 22 15.90 -5.12 -28.81
CA SER A 22 15.15 -4.16 -27.99
C SER A 22 15.71 -2.74 -28.09
N VAL A 23 14.94 -1.82 -28.68
CA VAL A 23 15.21 -0.37 -28.63
C VAL A 23 14.86 0.15 -27.23
N GLY A 24 15.80 -0.01 -26.29
CA GLY A 24 15.74 0.63 -24.99
C GLY A 24 15.92 2.14 -25.13
N GLN A 25 14.84 2.91 -25.00
CA GLN A 25 14.91 4.37 -24.96
C GLN A 25 15.39 4.82 -23.58
N THR A 26 16.69 5.09 -23.46
CA THR A 26 17.23 5.88 -22.35
C THR A 26 16.77 7.32 -22.49
N TYR A 27 16.00 7.83 -21.52
CA TYR A 27 15.79 9.27 -21.37
C TYR A 27 17.14 9.94 -21.15
N SER A 28 17.49 10.89 -22.01
CA SER A 28 18.52 11.89 -21.68
C SER A 28 17.87 12.90 -20.74
N SER A 29 18.53 13.21 -19.62
CA SER A 29 18.06 14.26 -18.71
C SER A 29 17.99 15.59 -19.45
N GLU A 30 16.84 16.27 -19.37
CA GLU A 30 16.69 17.63 -19.89
C GLU A 30 17.46 18.63 -19.02
N ASP A 31 17.79 19.78 -19.61
CA ASP A 31 18.66 20.79 -19.02
C ASP A 31 17.99 21.43 -17.79
N PRO A 32 18.59 21.41 -16.57
CA PRO A 32 17.92 21.77 -15.32
C PRO A 32 17.69 23.27 -15.12
N ASN A 33 17.60 24.05 -16.21
CA ASN A 33 17.41 25.49 -16.24
C ASN A 33 16.11 25.94 -16.94
N THR A 34 15.31 25.03 -17.50
CA THR A 34 13.92 25.33 -17.87
C THR A 34 13.04 25.28 -16.62
N ASN A 35 12.70 26.46 -16.10
CA ASN A 35 11.67 26.62 -15.05
C ASN A 35 10.28 26.34 -15.63
N GLU A 36 9.99 25.07 -15.92
CA GLU A 36 8.69 24.62 -16.41
C GLU A 36 7.61 24.80 -15.33
N THR A 37 6.85 25.89 -15.41
CA THR A 37 5.73 26.14 -14.51
C THR A 37 4.62 25.13 -14.76
N VAL A 38 4.44 24.17 -13.85
CA VAL A 38 3.32 23.22 -13.88
C VAL A 38 2.01 24.01 -13.84
N THR A 39 1.25 23.93 -14.93
CA THR A 39 -0.05 24.61 -15.06
C THR A 39 -1.20 23.62 -14.97
N LEU A 40 -2.20 23.95 -14.17
CA LEU A 40 -3.50 23.28 -14.19
C LEU A 40 -4.52 24.27 -14.75
N ASN A 41 -5.22 23.87 -15.83
CA ASN A 41 -6.15 24.71 -16.59
C ASN A 41 -5.58 26.11 -16.93
N GLY A 42 -4.30 26.18 -17.30
CA GLY A 42 -3.63 27.45 -17.65
C GLY A 42 -3.26 28.36 -16.47
N THR A 43 -3.43 27.91 -15.23
CA THR A 43 -3.01 28.63 -14.02
C THR A 43 -1.74 28.01 -13.45
N ASN A 44 -0.71 28.81 -13.18
CA ASN A 44 0.53 28.36 -12.53
C ASN A 44 0.22 27.87 -11.11
N VAL A 45 0.58 26.62 -10.81
CA VAL A 45 0.42 26.03 -9.48
C VAL A 45 1.74 26.15 -8.72
N SER A 46 1.70 26.57 -7.46
CA SER A 46 2.90 26.60 -6.62
C SER A 46 3.29 25.18 -6.19
N GLU A 47 4.59 24.93 -6.03
CA GLU A 47 5.13 23.62 -5.63
C GLU A 47 4.47 23.09 -4.34
N GLY A 48 4.21 23.95 -3.36
CA GLY A 48 3.51 23.55 -2.12
C GLY A 48 2.07 23.08 -2.34
N VAL A 49 1.35 23.62 -3.34
CA VAL A 49 0.01 23.16 -3.71
C VAL A 49 0.09 21.91 -4.59
N PHE A 50 1.06 21.80 -5.49
CA PHE A 50 1.29 20.58 -6.26
C PHE A 50 1.62 19.39 -5.34
N ASN A 51 2.58 19.58 -4.42
CA ASN A 51 3.03 18.55 -3.48
C ASN A 51 1.92 18.13 -2.49
N SER A 52 0.97 18.99 -2.15
CA SER A 52 -0.15 18.62 -1.26
C SER A 52 -1.12 17.60 -1.88
N PHE A 53 -1.15 17.46 -3.22
CA PHE A 53 -1.88 16.36 -3.87
C PHE A 53 -1.15 15.00 -3.77
N PHE A 54 0.16 15.01 -3.44
CA PHE A 54 0.98 13.80 -3.28
C PHE A 54 1.34 13.51 -1.82
N ASP A 55 0.98 14.37 -0.87
CA ASP A 55 1.16 14.13 0.57
C ASP A 55 0.13 13.12 1.11
N THR A 56 0.40 11.85 0.83
CA THR A 56 -0.34 10.71 1.38
C THR A 56 -0.09 10.48 2.88
N ASN A 57 0.79 11.28 3.51
CA ASN A 57 1.26 11.11 4.89
C ASN A 57 0.63 12.09 5.88
N SER A 58 -0.36 12.88 5.45
CA SER A 58 -1.21 13.73 6.29
C SER A 58 -1.72 12.99 7.53
N ALA A 59 -1.09 13.24 8.68
CA ALA A 59 -1.43 12.62 9.95
C ALA A 59 -2.83 13.08 10.42
N PRO A 60 -3.72 12.18 10.91
CA PRO A 60 -5.04 12.59 11.37
C PRO A 60 -4.98 13.56 12.56
N THR A 61 -5.91 14.53 12.57
CA THR A 61 -5.94 15.60 13.57
C THR A 61 -6.21 15.06 14.97
N THR A 62 -5.22 15.10 15.86
CA THR A 62 -5.30 14.51 17.20
C THR A 62 -6.32 15.21 18.09
N ARG A 63 -7.53 14.64 18.22
CA ARG A 63 -8.53 15.03 19.21
C ARG A 63 -8.47 14.07 20.42
N PRO A 64 -8.44 14.57 21.68
CA PRO A 64 -8.45 13.70 22.85
C PRO A 64 -9.67 12.76 22.90
N GLY A 65 -9.46 11.56 23.43
CA GLY A 65 -10.48 10.51 23.57
C GLY A 65 -10.17 9.25 22.77
N SER A 66 -10.86 8.16 23.11
CA SER A 66 -10.66 6.84 22.50
C SER A 66 -11.97 6.26 21.99
N ALA A 67 -11.99 5.84 20.73
CA ALA A 67 -13.08 5.10 20.11
C ALA A 67 -12.57 3.82 19.43
N VAL A 68 -13.43 2.79 19.40
CA VAL A 68 -13.27 1.59 18.59
C VAL A 68 -14.62 1.30 17.93
N PHE A 69 -14.62 1.16 16.61
CA PHE A 69 -15.80 0.83 15.81
C PHE A 69 -15.61 -0.53 15.13
N LEU A 70 -16.64 -1.38 15.17
CA LEU A 70 -16.63 -2.76 14.67
C LEU A 70 -17.95 -3.06 13.97
N THR A 71 -17.90 -3.87 12.92
CA THR A 71 -19.05 -4.53 12.28
C THR A 71 -18.58 -5.89 11.80
N GLN A 72 -19.43 -6.91 11.76
CA GLN A 72 -19.08 -8.29 11.36
C GLN A 72 -20.23 -8.90 10.54
N ILE A 73 -19.95 -9.40 9.33
CA ILE A 73 -20.93 -10.15 8.50
C ILE A 73 -20.25 -11.36 7.84
N GLY A 74 -20.71 -12.55 8.22
CA GLY A 74 -20.09 -13.84 7.87
C GLY A 74 -19.69 -14.60 9.12
N GLU A 75 -19.24 -15.84 8.96
CA GLU A 75 -18.97 -16.78 10.07
C GLU A 75 -17.51 -16.68 10.56
N ASP A 76 -17.29 -16.98 11.84
CA ASP A 76 -15.97 -17.09 12.49
C ASP A 76 -14.98 -15.91 12.31
N ASN A 77 -15.50 -14.71 12.04
CA ASN A 77 -14.71 -13.48 12.04
C ASN A 77 -14.29 -13.06 13.46
N ASN A 78 -13.01 -12.74 13.64
CA ASN A 78 -12.39 -12.38 14.93
C ASN A 78 -11.80 -10.95 14.90
N ALA A 79 -11.83 -10.27 16.04
CA ALA A 79 -11.20 -8.96 16.22
C ALA A 79 -10.77 -8.76 17.68
N ARG A 80 -9.51 -8.34 17.89
CA ARG A 80 -8.97 -8.01 19.22
C ARG A 80 -8.09 -6.77 19.15
N VAL A 81 -8.45 -5.75 19.94
CA VAL A 81 -7.79 -4.44 19.95
C VAL A 81 -7.37 -4.09 21.38
N GLN A 82 -6.12 -3.68 21.59
CA GLN A 82 -5.60 -3.19 22.87
C GLN A 82 -4.88 -1.85 22.67
N VAL A 83 -5.28 -0.81 23.42
CA VAL A 83 -4.77 0.56 23.21
C VAL A 83 -4.37 1.20 24.53
N VAL A 84 -3.17 1.80 24.56
CA VAL A 84 -2.73 2.77 25.56
C VAL A 84 -2.24 4.00 24.81
N ALA A 85 -3.06 5.05 24.75
CA ALA A 85 -2.78 6.30 24.02
C ALA A 85 -3.53 7.50 24.63
N GLN A 86 -3.13 8.72 24.28
CA GLN A 86 -3.84 9.97 24.65
C GLN A 86 -5.07 10.23 23.76
N ALA A 87 -5.02 9.72 22.52
CA ALA A 87 -6.09 9.74 21.55
C ALA A 87 -6.05 8.46 20.70
N SER A 88 -7.22 7.90 20.38
CA SER A 88 -7.30 6.79 19.43
C SER A 88 -8.62 6.77 18.66
N ASP A 89 -8.54 6.57 17.34
CA ASP A 89 -9.70 6.28 16.50
C ASP A 89 -9.40 5.03 15.67
N ILE A 90 -10.02 3.91 16.03
CA ILE A 90 -9.77 2.60 15.42
C ILE A 90 -11.08 2.05 14.86
N ASN A 91 -11.10 1.68 13.59
CA ASN A 91 -12.30 1.29 12.87
C ASN A 91 -12.04 0.00 12.07
N ILE A 92 -12.90 -1.00 12.26
CA ILE A 92 -12.76 -2.35 11.72
C ILE A 92 -14.13 -2.80 11.19
N VAL A 93 -14.52 -2.27 10.03
CA VAL A 93 -15.78 -2.56 9.31
C VAL A 93 -15.46 -3.35 8.04
N GLN A 94 -15.31 -4.62 8.37
CA GLN A 94 -14.39 -7.25 7.67
C GLN A 94 -15.35 -8.53 7.32
N ASN A 95 -15.60 -8.85 6.04
CA ASN A 95 -16.78 -9.65 5.63
C ASN A 95 -16.44 -10.97 4.94
N GLY A 96 -17.39 -11.92 4.87
CA GLY A 96 -17.11 -13.30 4.49
C GLY A 96 -16.62 -14.09 5.70
N ASN A 97 -15.97 -15.24 5.51
CA ASN A 97 -15.68 -16.14 6.64
C ASN A 97 -14.21 -16.08 7.12
N ASP A 98 -14.02 -16.43 8.40
CA ASP A 98 -12.73 -16.75 9.01
C ASP A 98 -11.65 -15.63 8.98
N ASN A 99 -12.04 -14.36 8.90
CA ASN A 99 -11.08 -13.24 8.93
C ASN A 99 -10.69 -12.86 10.37
N ASP A 100 -9.41 -12.54 10.66
CA ASP A 100 -8.95 -12.11 12.00
C ASP A 100 -8.08 -10.84 11.97
N VAL A 101 -8.29 -9.94 12.93
CA VAL A 101 -7.53 -8.69 13.13
C VAL A 101 -7.09 -8.56 14.59
N ASN A 102 -5.78 -8.52 14.84
CA ASN A 102 -5.20 -8.42 16.18
C ASN A 102 -4.23 -7.23 16.33
N LEU A 103 -4.68 -6.17 17.00
CA LEU A 103 -3.95 -4.89 17.14
C LEU A 103 -3.51 -4.64 18.60
N LYS A 104 -2.29 -4.11 18.80
CA LYS A 104 -1.86 -3.64 20.13
C LYS A 104 -0.90 -2.45 20.10
N TYR A 105 -1.28 -1.39 20.83
CA TYR A 105 -0.57 -0.11 20.82
C TYR A 105 -0.24 0.43 22.21
N GLN A 106 0.97 0.95 22.39
CA GLN A 106 1.37 1.83 23.49
C GLN A 106 2.13 3.03 22.91
N VAL A 107 1.41 4.13 22.63
CA VAL A 107 1.85 5.26 21.79
C VAL A 107 1.26 6.59 22.27
N LYS A 108 1.59 7.71 21.62
CA LYS A 108 0.98 9.01 21.93
C LYS A 108 -0.44 9.10 21.36
N SER A 109 -0.61 8.80 20.07
CA SER A 109 -1.92 8.64 19.44
C SER A 109 -1.90 7.62 18.30
N VAL A 110 -3.07 7.03 17.98
CA VAL A 110 -3.21 6.01 16.93
C VAL A 110 -4.50 6.15 16.12
N PHE A 111 -4.39 6.06 14.80
CA PHE A 111 -5.51 6.17 13.87
C PHE A 111 -5.49 5.03 12.85
N THR A 112 -6.41 4.08 12.98
CA THR A 112 -6.29 2.77 12.33
C THR A 112 -7.63 2.32 11.74
N ASP A 113 -7.78 2.36 10.42
CA ASP A 113 -9.04 1.98 9.73
C ASP A 113 -8.78 0.85 8.73
N LEU A 114 -9.17 -0.39 9.09
CA LEU A 114 -8.74 -1.64 8.44
C LEU A 114 -9.88 -2.67 8.28
N TYR A 115 -10.02 -3.29 7.10
CA TYR A 115 -10.83 -4.52 6.92
C TYR A 115 -10.50 -5.23 5.60
N GLN A 116 -11.08 -6.42 5.37
CA GLN A 116 -11.08 -7.08 4.06
C GLN A 116 -12.23 -8.08 3.89
N ASN A 117 -12.34 -8.69 2.71
CA ASN A 117 -13.41 -9.60 2.33
C ASN A 117 -12.94 -10.57 1.21
N GLY A 118 -12.76 -11.88 1.44
CA GLY A 118 -12.91 -12.58 2.72
C GLY A 118 -13.18 -14.07 2.64
N ASN A 119 -12.13 -14.88 2.82
CA ASN A 119 -12.15 -16.27 3.29
C ASN A 119 -10.74 -16.57 3.83
N ASN A 120 -10.56 -16.51 5.15
CA ASN A 120 -9.25 -16.43 5.82
C ASN A 120 -8.32 -15.33 5.28
N ASN A 121 -8.52 -14.09 5.74
CA ASN A 121 -7.47 -13.07 5.73
C ASN A 121 -7.04 -12.72 7.16
N TYR A 122 -5.82 -12.24 7.34
CA TYR A 122 -5.20 -12.05 8.66
C TYR A 122 -4.44 -10.71 8.77
N ILE A 123 -4.67 -9.97 9.86
CA ILE A 123 -3.92 -8.77 10.25
C ILE A 123 -3.34 -8.92 11.65
N THR A 124 -2.06 -8.58 11.82
CA THR A 124 -1.52 -8.09 13.10
C THR A 124 -0.72 -6.80 12.95
N ASP A 125 -0.92 -5.85 13.87
CA ASP A 125 -0.15 -4.60 13.92
C ASP A 125 0.12 -4.20 15.37
N TYR A 126 1.40 -3.97 15.68
CA TYR A 126 1.90 -3.89 17.04
C TYR A 126 2.97 -2.79 17.18
N SER A 127 2.77 -1.82 18.08
CA SER A 127 3.78 -0.79 18.38
C SER A 127 3.84 -0.41 19.86
N ILE A 128 5.06 -0.21 20.36
CA ILE A 128 5.35 0.29 21.71
C ILE A 128 6.45 1.35 21.59
N GLU A 129 6.03 2.61 21.52
CA GLU A 129 6.86 3.81 21.53
C GLU A 129 5.97 4.96 22.00
N THR A 130 5.99 5.28 23.30
CA THR A 130 4.98 6.12 23.98
C THR A 130 4.81 7.53 23.42
N ASN A 131 5.75 7.99 22.59
CA ASN A 131 5.89 9.39 22.20
C ASN A 131 5.56 9.64 20.71
N GLN A 132 5.25 8.59 19.92
CA GLN A 132 4.89 8.73 18.51
C GLN A 132 3.38 8.79 18.28
N ASP A 133 2.97 9.61 17.33
CA ASP A 133 1.65 9.54 16.68
C ASP A 133 1.77 8.62 15.46
N ILE A 134 0.85 7.67 15.32
CA ILE A 134 0.91 6.64 14.27
C ILE A 134 -0.44 6.47 13.56
N SER A 135 -0.40 5.96 12.32
CA SER A 135 -1.59 5.58 11.57
C SER A 135 -1.40 4.34 10.70
N LEU A 136 -2.51 3.70 10.36
CA LEU A 136 -2.58 2.64 9.35
C LEU A 136 -3.95 2.67 8.65
N ASN A 137 -3.96 2.64 7.32
CA ASN A 137 -5.17 2.45 6.53
C ASN A 137 -4.96 1.30 5.53
N LEU A 138 -5.65 0.18 5.77
CA LEU A 138 -5.41 -1.07 5.08
C LEU A 138 -6.73 -1.65 4.56
N LYS A 139 -6.79 -1.85 3.24
CA LYS A 139 -7.82 -2.66 2.61
C LYS A 139 -7.13 -3.88 2.03
N GLN A 140 -7.61 -5.08 2.33
CA GLN A 140 -7.17 -6.27 1.57
C GLN A 140 -8.35 -6.72 0.71
N ASN A 141 -8.08 -7.27 -0.46
CA ASN A 141 -9.10 -7.57 -1.47
C ASN A 141 -8.77 -8.91 -2.15
N GLY A 142 -9.54 -9.94 -1.82
CA GLY A 142 -9.25 -11.34 -2.09
C GLY A 142 -9.16 -12.16 -0.79
N ASP A 143 -8.62 -13.36 -0.92
CA ASP A 143 -8.57 -14.39 0.11
C ASP A 143 -7.13 -14.79 0.41
N ASN A 144 -6.86 -15.38 1.58
CA ASN A 144 -5.53 -15.86 2.00
C ASN A 144 -4.45 -14.75 2.03
N LEU A 145 -4.85 -13.53 2.41
CA LEU A 145 -3.97 -12.36 2.51
C LEU A 145 -3.54 -12.11 3.96
N ASN A 146 -2.23 -12.04 4.22
CA ASN A 146 -1.63 -11.75 5.52
C ASN A 146 -0.93 -10.38 5.55
N PHE A 147 -1.14 -9.61 6.63
CA PHE A 147 -0.37 -8.42 6.95
C PHE A 147 0.15 -8.42 8.39
N GLU A 148 1.43 -8.11 8.56
CA GLU A 148 2.09 -7.97 9.86
C GLU A 148 2.85 -6.63 9.92
N ARG A 149 2.66 -5.81 10.98
CA ARG A 149 3.54 -4.68 11.31
C ARG A 149 4.10 -4.80 12.74
N PHE A 150 5.43 -4.76 12.84
CA PHE A 150 6.18 -4.78 14.10
C PHE A 150 6.96 -3.48 14.28
N GLY A 151 6.49 -2.62 15.18
CA GLY A 151 7.08 -1.33 15.49
C GLY A 151 6.84 -0.26 14.41
N THR A 152 7.26 0.97 14.73
CA THR A 152 7.14 2.15 13.87
C THR A 152 8.39 3.01 13.95
N ASN A 153 8.76 3.63 12.84
CA ASN A 153 9.78 4.68 12.77
C ASN A 153 9.29 5.82 11.86
N GLU A 154 10.15 6.80 11.59
CA GLU A 154 9.77 7.98 10.79
C GLU A 154 9.25 7.67 9.38
N ILE A 155 9.60 6.50 8.83
CA ILE A 155 9.15 6.03 7.50
C ILE A 155 7.84 5.22 7.61
N SER A 156 7.65 4.45 8.69
CA SER A 156 6.56 3.47 8.83
C SER A 156 5.46 3.83 9.84
N LYS A 157 5.57 5.00 10.48
CA LYS A 157 4.55 5.51 11.42
C LYS A 157 3.20 5.80 10.76
N ASN A 158 3.19 6.29 9.52
CA ASN A 158 1.98 6.53 8.73
C ASN A 158 2.03 5.66 7.48
N ILE A 159 1.03 4.78 7.29
CA ILE A 159 1.00 3.83 6.17
C ILE A 159 -0.42 3.70 5.62
N LYS A 160 -0.54 3.70 4.28
CA LYS A 160 -1.82 3.52 3.57
C LYS A 160 -1.63 2.71 2.29
N PHE A 161 -2.31 1.58 2.15
CA PHE A 161 -2.31 0.79 0.90
C PHE A 161 -3.50 -0.16 0.78
N THR A 162 -3.67 -0.72 -0.43
CA THR A 162 -4.59 -1.83 -0.71
C THR A 162 -3.79 -3.08 -1.07
N GLN A 163 -3.97 -4.18 -0.34
CA GLN A 163 -3.38 -5.49 -0.63
C GLN A 163 -4.31 -6.30 -1.53
N THR A 164 -3.74 -7.15 -2.37
CA THR A 164 -4.46 -8.08 -3.25
C THR A 164 -3.69 -9.40 -3.35
N ALA A 165 -4.24 -10.40 -4.05
CA ALA A 165 -3.56 -11.65 -4.36
C ALA A 165 -2.21 -11.49 -5.12
N ALA A 166 -1.89 -10.31 -5.66
CA ALA A 166 -0.56 -10.00 -6.21
C ALA A 166 0.53 -9.78 -5.12
N SER A 167 0.14 -9.68 -3.85
CA SER A 167 1.05 -9.57 -2.70
C SER A 167 0.40 -10.25 -1.47
N PRO A 168 0.33 -11.59 -1.44
CA PRO A 168 -0.46 -12.32 -0.46
C PRO A 168 0.09 -12.21 0.97
N THR A 169 1.37 -11.86 1.15
CA THR A 169 1.96 -11.61 2.47
C THR A 169 2.76 -10.31 2.43
N ILE A 170 2.47 -9.40 3.35
CA ILE A 170 3.23 -8.15 3.57
C ILE A 170 3.66 -8.09 5.03
N ILE A 171 4.96 -8.00 5.29
CA ILE A 171 5.52 -7.93 6.65
C ILE A 171 6.42 -6.71 6.77
N ILE A 172 6.05 -5.81 7.68
CA ILE A 172 6.78 -4.57 7.98
C ILE A 172 7.46 -4.74 9.34
N ARG A 173 8.78 -4.54 9.38
CA ARG A 173 9.57 -4.52 10.61
C ARG A 173 10.25 -3.16 10.72
N SER A 174 10.07 -2.48 11.85
CA SER A 174 10.52 -1.11 12.07
C SER A 174 10.92 -0.95 13.52
N PHE A 175 12.15 -1.36 13.80
CA PHE A 175 12.82 -1.17 15.08
C PHE A 175 13.67 0.12 15.05
N LYS A 176 14.14 0.55 16.22
CA LYS A 176 15.19 1.57 16.38
C LYS A 176 16.57 0.90 16.39
#